data_AF-A0AA35M9U0-F1
#
_entry.id   AF-A0AA35M9U0-F1
#
_cell.length_a   1.000
_cell.length_b   1.000
_cell.length_c   1.000
_cell.angle_alpha   90.00
_cell.angle_beta   90.00
_cell.angle_gamma   90.00
#
_symmetry.space_group_name_H-M   'P 1'
#
loop_
_entity.id
_entity.type
_entity.pdbx_description
1 polymer ?
#
loop_
_entity_poly.entity_id
_entity_poly.type
_entity_poly.pdbx_seq_one_letter_code
_entity_poly.pdbx_strand_id
1 'polypeptide(L)'
;MAKQNCPRVFAEQQPPQQQAVFKQWYPNGLPRMYIMCPERDQSDVPQSYVENNLPVGFYVNPPMTAEATFSTRNGKDRFKHMHHVLPHRHLHLWSRDEIQAVCNSVRKIHWASMKRMQRPESWDDLWKYFDAHDLYHAGAINLWNVLNTLIDENEIIFKDLRVQTAVIIGHWLDAWLAEDNQSKLIAWTEGQGPILDILNDRDRASIGDIEDEVVPLLETALFYRRDLLLGSPPPMPSDLITACSTNTLQNWLGA
;
A
#
# COMPACT_ATOMS: atom_id res chain seq x y z
N MET A 1 14.60 -5.64 18.57
CA MET A 1 14.07 -4.86 17.44
C MET A 1 13.01 -3.91 17.97
N ALA A 2 13.25 -2.60 17.90
CA ALA A 2 12.31 -1.61 18.38
C ALA A 2 11.24 -1.39 17.31
N LYS A 3 9.99 -1.79 17.60
CA LYS A 3 8.82 -1.26 16.89
C LYS A 3 8.77 0.23 17.15
N GLN A 4 8.86 1.05 16.12
CA GLN A 4 8.75 2.49 16.31
C GLN A 4 7.88 3.07 15.22
N ASN A 5 6.61 3.27 15.57
CA ASN A 5 5.80 4.28 14.92
C ASN A 5 6.56 5.60 15.13
N CYS A 6 7.27 6.09 14.12
CA CYS A 6 8.16 7.24 14.26
C CYS A 6 7.29 8.46 14.64
N PRO A 7 7.30 8.92 15.90
CA PRO A 7 6.36 9.95 16.34
C PRO A 7 6.63 11.20 15.53
N ARG A 8 5.59 11.81 14.96
CA ARG A 8 5.72 12.96 14.07
C ARG A 8 5.20 14.24 14.72
N VAL A 9 5.80 15.35 14.32
CA VAL A 9 5.35 16.70 14.58
C VAL A 9 4.58 17.17 13.36
N PHE A 10 3.30 17.47 13.55
CA PHE A 10 2.39 17.92 12.50
C PHE A 10 2.25 19.45 12.49
N ALA A 11 1.59 19.96 11.45
CA ALA A 11 1.39 21.39 11.25
C ALA A 11 0.63 22.04 12.42
N GLU A 12 -0.33 21.33 13.01
CA GLU A 12 -1.17 21.81 14.12
C GLU A 12 -0.36 22.08 15.39
N GLN A 13 0.85 21.51 15.48
CA GLN A 13 1.78 21.68 16.58
C GLN A 13 2.78 22.82 16.33
N GLN A 14 2.74 23.46 15.16
CA GLN A 14 3.53 24.63 14.82
C GLN A 14 2.81 25.93 15.23
N PRO A 15 3.54 27.05 15.40
CA PRO A 15 2.94 28.36 15.57
C PRO A 15 1.89 28.66 14.47
N PRO A 16 0.74 29.28 14.79
CA PRO A 16 -0.36 29.50 13.84
C PRO A 16 0.06 30.10 12.49
N GLN A 17 1.05 30.99 12.50
CA GLN A 17 1.57 31.66 11.30
C GLN A 17 2.35 30.72 10.37
N GLN A 18 2.90 29.63 10.90
CA GLN A 18 3.75 28.68 10.17
C GLN A 18 3.02 27.40 9.75
N GLN A 19 1.81 27.15 10.26
CA GLN A 19 1.10 25.89 10.00
C GLN A 19 0.82 25.65 8.52
N ALA A 20 0.42 26.68 7.77
CA ALA A 20 0.12 26.56 6.35
C ALA A 20 1.37 26.18 5.52
N VAL A 21 2.49 26.87 5.77
CA VAL A 21 3.76 26.61 5.09
C VAL A 21 4.28 25.22 5.49
N PHE A 22 4.26 24.89 6.79
CA PHE A 22 4.69 23.57 7.26
C PHE A 22 3.86 22.45 6.63
N LYS A 23 2.53 22.58 6.56
CA LYS A 23 1.64 21.60 5.93
C LYS A 23 1.89 21.45 4.43
N GLN A 24 2.26 22.54 3.75
CA GLN A 24 2.60 22.49 2.33
C GLN A 24 3.86 21.66 2.09
N TRP A 25 4.89 21.86 2.90
CA TRP A 25 6.17 21.15 2.78
C TRP A 25 6.09 19.71 3.29
N TYR A 26 5.45 19.51 4.44
CA TYR A 26 5.40 18.26 5.20
C TYR A 26 3.97 17.93 5.63
N PRO A 27 3.08 17.57 4.69
CA PRO A 27 1.67 17.27 4.98
C PRO A 27 1.51 16.10 5.97
N ASN A 28 2.47 15.16 5.97
CA ASN A 28 2.49 13.99 6.85
C ASN A 28 3.32 14.21 8.12
N GLY A 29 3.72 15.46 8.39
CA GLY A 29 4.55 15.82 9.53
C GLY A 29 6.00 15.35 9.44
N LEU A 30 6.81 15.86 10.37
CA LEU A 30 8.24 15.58 10.48
C LEU A 30 8.55 14.65 11.64
N PRO A 31 9.53 13.74 11.53
CA PRO A 31 9.86 12.85 12.63
C PRO A 31 10.46 13.62 13.81
N ARG A 32 9.94 13.36 15.02
CA ARG A 32 10.36 14.04 16.26
C ARG A 32 11.75 13.65 16.73
N MET A 33 12.24 12.47 16.32
CA MET A 33 13.53 11.93 16.78
C MET A 33 14.74 12.52 16.05
N TYR A 34 14.54 13.26 14.96
CA TYR A 34 15.64 13.86 14.20
C TYR A 34 15.88 15.29 14.63
N ILE A 35 17.16 15.68 14.67
CA ILE A 35 17.57 17.05 14.94
C ILE A 35 17.40 17.84 13.64
N MET A 36 16.32 18.61 13.57
CA MET A 36 16.03 19.48 12.45
C MET A 36 16.92 20.72 12.48
N CYS A 37 17.52 21.06 11.35
CA CYS A 37 18.36 22.23 11.19
C CYS A 37 17.56 23.34 10.49
N PRO A 38 17.37 24.51 11.12
CA PRO A 38 16.84 25.68 10.41
C PRO A 38 17.88 26.14 9.38
N GLU A 39 17.43 26.55 8.20
CA GLU A 39 18.34 27.20 7.25
C GLU A 39 18.75 28.59 7.75
N ARG A 40 19.97 29.01 7.38
CA ARG A 40 20.53 30.29 7.83
C ARG A 40 19.77 31.50 7.26
N ASP A 41 19.00 31.31 6.20
CA ASP A 41 18.25 32.38 5.53
C ASP A 41 16.78 31.98 5.28
N GLN A 42 15.88 32.50 6.12
CA GLN A 42 14.47 32.81 5.80
C GLN A 42 13.43 31.68 5.60
N SER A 43 13.80 30.40 5.69
CA SER A 43 12.79 29.32 5.75
C SER A 43 12.33 29.07 7.19
N ASP A 44 11.08 29.43 7.51
CA ASP A 44 10.41 29.09 8.79
C ASP A 44 10.25 27.58 9.00
N VAL A 45 10.51 26.78 7.97
CA VAL A 45 10.35 25.33 7.96
C VAL A 45 11.74 24.67 7.80
N PRO A 46 12.09 23.65 8.59
CA PRO A 46 13.39 22.99 8.44
C PRO A 46 13.53 22.32 7.08
N GLN A 47 14.66 22.50 6.40
CA GLN A 47 14.95 21.85 5.11
C GLN A 47 16.14 20.88 5.19
N SER A 48 16.78 20.78 6.35
CA SER A 48 17.85 19.81 6.58
C SER A 48 17.77 19.23 7.97
N TYR A 49 18.45 18.12 8.18
CA TYR A 49 18.52 17.44 9.46
C TYR A 49 19.89 16.82 9.70
N VAL A 50 20.18 16.52 10.95
CA VAL A 50 21.34 15.71 11.33
C VAL A 50 20.92 14.25 11.37
N GLU A 51 21.54 13.44 10.52
CA GLU A 51 21.45 11.99 10.54
C GLU A 51 22.48 11.45 11.53
N ASN A 52 22.01 11.13 12.74
CA ASN A 52 22.77 10.51 13.83
C ASN A 52 21.95 9.46 14.61
N ASN A 53 20.75 9.12 14.13
CA ASN A 53 19.83 8.22 14.82
C ASN A 53 20.13 6.74 14.58
N LEU A 54 20.92 6.43 13.55
CA LEU A 54 21.30 5.07 13.18
C LEU A 54 22.78 4.84 13.43
N PRO A 55 23.17 3.68 14.01
CA PRO A 55 24.58 3.37 14.24
C PRO A 55 25.31 3.22 12.90
N VAL A 56 26.61 3.51 12.88
CA VAL A 56 27.47 3.28 11.69
C VAL A 56 27.32 1.86 11.17
N GLY A 57 27.20 0.88 12.08
CA GLY A 57 26.98 -0.53 11.78
C GLY A 57 25.78 -0.80 10.89
N PHE A 58 24.71 0.02 10.96
CA PHE A 58 23.56 -0.10 10.06
C PHE A 58 24.02 0.00 8.60
N TYR A 59 24.77 1.04 8.25
CA TYR A 59 25.17 1.32 6.86
C TYR A 59 26.27 0.39 6.33
N VAL A 60 27.18 -0.09 7.19
CA VAL A 60 28.35 -0.88 6.75
C VAL A 60 28.13 -2.39 6.83
N ASN A 61 27.15 -2.85 7.63
CA ASN A 61 26.85 -4.27 7.82
C ASN A 61 25.41 -4.58 7.38
N PRO A 62 25.10 -4.55 6.07
CA PRO A 62 23.77 -4.93 5.61
C PRO A 62 23.47 -6.38 5.99
N PRO A 63 22.21 -6.71 6.34
CA PRO A 63 21.80 -8.09 6.55
C PRO A 63 22.09 -8.96 5.33
N MET A 64 22.42 -10.24 5.53
CA MET A 64 22.61 -11.19 4.41
C MET A 64 21.34 -11.38 3.58
N THR A 65 20.18 -11.05 4.14
CA THR A 65 18.86 -11.12 3.50
C THR A 65 18.46 -9.79 2.83
N ALA A 66 19.37 -8.83 2.69
CA ALA A 66 19.08 -7.56 2.04
C ALA A 66 18.87 -7.75 0.54
N GLU A 67 17.65 -7.48 0.07
CA GLU A 67 17.27 -7.65 -1.34
C GLU A 67 17.51 -6.37 -2.16
N ALA A 68 17.35 -5.21 -1.53
CA ALA A 68 17.47 -3.89 -2.15
C ALA A 68 16.76 -3.80 -3.52
N THR A 69 15.50 -4.25 -3.58
CA THR A 69 14.73 -4.45 -4.82
C THR A 69 14.68 -3.21 -5.73
N PHE A 70 14.63 -2.00 -5.17
CA PHE A 70 14.64 -0.76 -5.93
C PHE A 70 16.06 -0.38 -6.38
N SER A 71 17.03 -0.34 -5.46
CA SER A 71 18.42 0.05 -5.79
C SER A 71 19.08 -0.91 -6.79
N THR A 72 18.74 -2.20 -6.74
CA THR A 72 19.34 -3.25 -7.59
C THR A 72 18.49 -3.61 -8.80
N ARG A 73 17.33 -2.98 -9.01
CA ARG A 73 16.36 -3.37 -10.04
C ARG A 73 16.02 -4.87 -10.01
N ASN A 74 15.63 -5.34 -8.83
CA ASN A 74 15.38 -6.75 -8.52
C ASN A 74 16.60 -7.64 -8.84
N GLY A 75 17.78 -7.24 -8.35
CA GLY A 75 19.02 -8.00 -8.50
C GLY A 75 19.70 -7.92 -9.87
N LYS A 76 19.21 -7.09 -10.79
CA LYS A 76 19.86 -6.86 -12.11
C LYS A 76 21.13 -6.04 -11.98
N ASP A 77 21.14 -5.06 -11.09
CA ASP A 77 22.27 -4.21 -10.77
C ASP A 77 22.94 -4.69 -9.48
N ARG A 78 24.25 -4.46 -9.36
CA ARG A 78 25.03 -4.89 -8.19
C ARG A 78 24.67 -4.05 -6.96
N PHE A 79 24.44 -4.73 -5.83
CA PHE A 79 24.30 -4.09 -4.52
C PHE A 79 25.53 -3.26 -4.16
N LYS A 80 25.34 -1.98 -3.82
CA LYS A 80 26.44 -1.08 -3.43
C LYS A 80 26.59 -1.08 -1.91
N HIS A 81 27.77 -1.48 -1.45
CA HIS A 81 28.14 -1.44 -0.05
C HIS A 81 28.76 -0.10 0.33
N MET A 82 28.59 0.29 1.60
CA MET A 82 29.28 1.44 2.18
C MET A 82 30.45 0.97 3.05
N HIS A 83 31.61 1.58 2.84
CA HIS A 83 32.83 1.30 3.62
C HIS A 83 33.27 2.48 4.49
N HIS A 84 32.94 3.71 4.07
CA HIS A 84 33.31 4.93 4.78
C HIS A 84 32.04 5.72 5.11
N VAL A 85 31.72 5.76 6.40
CA VAL A 85 30.46 6.32 6.91
C VAL A 85 30.81 7.29 8.03
N LEU A 86 30.33 8.52 7.92
CA LEU A 86 30.43 9.49 8.99
C LEU A 86 29.25 9.30 9.96
N PRO A 87 29.48 9.30 11.29
CA PRO A 87 28.43 9.08 12.28
C PRO A 87 27.45 10.26 12.40
N HIS A 88 27.87 11.46 11.99
CA HIS A 88 27.06 12.67 12.03
C HIS A 88 27.09 13.31 10.65
N ARG A 89 25.92 13.44 10.02
CA ARG A 89 25.81 13.94 8.64
C ARG A 89 24.67 14.93 8.54
N HIS A 90 24.94 16.07 7.91
CA HIS A 90 23.89 17.00 7.53
C HIS A 90 23.32 16.56 6.19
N LEU A 91 22.04 16.21 6.18
CA LEU A 91 21.33 15.77 4.97
C LEU A 91 20.18 16.72 4.67
N HIS A 92 19.93 16.86 3.37
CA HIS A 92 18.74 17.53 2.86
C HIS A 92 17.49 16.73 3.23
N LEU A 93 16.49 17.40 3.77
CA LEU A 93 15.20 16.82 4.10
C LEU A 93 14.29 16.97 2.89
N TRP A 94 13.81 15.85 2.33
CA TRP A 94 12.98 15.91 1.14
C TRP A 94 11.61 16.49 1.46
N SER A 95 11.24 17.50 0.68
CA SER A 95 9.88 18.04 0.62
C SER A 95 8.89 16.99 0.07
N ARG A 96 7.59 17.25 0.25
CA ARG A 96 6.51 16.47 -0.38
C ARG A 96 6.74 16.25 -1.87
N ASP A 97 7.13 17.30 -2.59
CA ASP A 97 7.24 17.25 -4.05
C ASP A 97 8.45 16.41 -4.49
N GLU A 98 9.55 16.45 -3.74
CA GLU A 98 10.72 15.59 -3.97
C GLU A 98 10.40 14.12 -3.67
N ILE A 99 9.72 13.84 -2.55
CA ILE A 99 9.23 12.49 -2.22
C ILE A 99 8.35 11.98 -3.36
N GLN A 100 7.41 12.79 -3.84
CA GLN A 100 6.51 12.40 -4.93
C GLN A 100 7.27 12.15 -6.24
N ALA A 101 8.28 12.98 -6.56
CA ALA A 101 9.11 12.79 -7.74
C ALA A 101 9.85 11.44 -7.71
N VAL A 102 10.40 11.07 -6.55
CA VAL A 102 11.03 9.76 -6.34
C VAL A 102 10.01 8.63 -6.44
N CYS A 103 8.83 8.77 -5.81
CA CYS A 103 7.74 7.79 -5.91
C CYS A 103 7.35 7.53 -7.37
N ASN A 104 7.20 8.59 -8.17
CA ASN A 104 6.89 8.50 -9.60
C ASN A 104 7.99 7.80 -10.39
N SER A 105 9.27 8.03 -10.05
CA SER A 105 10.40 7.33 -10.67
C SER A 105 10.39 5.84 -10.35
N VAL A 106 10.19 5.49 -9.07
CA VAL A 106 10.10 4.09 -8.62
C VAL A 106 8.95 3.39 -9.33
N ARG A 107 7.76 3.99 -9.40
CA ARG A 107 6.59 3.42 -10.06
C ARG A 107 6.83 3.11 -11.52
N LYS A 108 7.52 3.98 -12.27
CA LYS A 108 7.82 3.75 -13.68
C LYS A 108 8.65 2.48 -13.93
N ILE A 109 9.50 2.10 -12.96
CA ILE A 109 10.48 1.02 -13.13
C ILE A 109 10.03 -0.26 -12.41
N HIS A 110 9.42 -0.14 -11.23
CA HIS A 110 9.22 -1.25 -10.28
C HIS A 110 7.74 -1.53 -9.98
N TRP A 111 6.79 -1.05 -10.80
CA TRP A 111 5.35 -1.21 -10.54
C TRP A 111 4.93 -2.64 -10.19
N ALA A 112 5.52 -3.66 -10.83
CA ALA A 112 5.19 -5.06 -10.56
C ALA A 112 5.61 -5.51 -9.14
N SER A 113 6.78 -5.07 -8.68
CA SER A 113 7.26 -5.33 -7.31
C SER A 113 6.45 -4.54 -6.26
N MET A 114 5.80 -3.44 -6.67
CA MET A 114 5.06 -2.58 -5.75
C MET A 114 3.77 -3.21 -5.21
N LYS A 115 3.13 -4.12 -5.96
CA LYS A 115 1.85 -4.77 -5.57
C LYS A 115 1.94 -5.46 -4.20
N ARG A 116 3.13 -5.94 -3.82
CA ARG A 116 3.37 -6.74 -2.61
C ARG A 116 4.19 -6.00 -1.55
N MET A 117 4.30 -4.67 -1.67
CA MET A 117 5.02 -3.88 -0.67
C MET A 117 4.35 -4.02 0.69
N GLN A 118 5.19 -4.17 1.72
CA GLN A 118 4.77 -4.17 3.10
C GLN A 118 5.22 -2.90 3.79
N ARG A 119 4.35 -2.37 4.64
CA ARG A 119 4.66 -1.18 5.45
C ARG A 119 5.86 -1.51 6.34
N PRO A 120 6.94 -0.71 6.30
CA PRO A 120 8.10 -0.97 7.12
C PRO A 120 7.74 -0.77 8.61
N GLU A 121 8.16 -1.70 9.47
CA GLU A 121 7.97 -1.63 10.92
C GLU A 121 9.25 -1.18 11.64
N SER A 122 10.40 -1.31 10.97
CA SER A 122 11.72 -1.00 11.49
C SER A 122 12.67 -0.49 10.40
N TRP A 123 13.73 0.22 10.77
CA TRP A 123 14.74 0.68 9.82
C TRP A 123 15.37 -0.46 9.01
N ASP A 124 15.42 -1.67 9.56
CA ASP A 124 15.94 -2.85 8.88
C ASP A 124 15.07 -3.26 7.68
N ASP A 125 13.77 -2.96 7.70
CA ASP A 125 12.88 -3.23 6.57
C ASP A 125 13.25 -2.42 5.33
N LEU A 126 14.00 -1.32 5.48
CA LEU A 126 14.48 -0.54 4.35
C LEU A 126 15.44 -1.34 3.45
N TRP A 127 16.16 -2.33 4.00
CA TRP A 127 17.07 -3.20 3.25
C TRP A 127 16.36 -4.11 2.24
N LYS A 128 15.04 -4.29 2.35
CA LYS A 128 14.23 -4.97 1.32
C LYS A 128 14.18 -4.16 0.03
N TYR A 129 14.31 -2.84 0.11
CA TYR A 129 14.08 -1.93 -1.02
C TYR A 129 15.33 -1.17 -1.45
N PHE A 130 16.19 -0.78 -0.51
CA PHE A 130 17.35 0.06 -0.78
C PHE A 130 18.67 -0.59 -0.36
N ASP A 131 19.73 -0.29 -1.10
CA ASP A 131 21.10 -0.71 -0.76
C ASP A 131 21.78 0.30 0.18
N ALA A 132 23.01 -0.01 0.59
CA ALA A 132 23.70 0.76 1.62
C ALA A 132 24.06 2.16 1.14
N HIS A 133 24.37 2.28 -0.15
CA HIS A 133 24.70 3.54 -0.78
C HIS A 133 23.49 4.48 -0.76
N ASP A 134 22.32 4.00 -1.18
CA ASP A 134 21.12 4.83 -1.20
C ASP A 134 20.67 5.19 0.21
N LEU A 135 20.70 4.24 1.15
CA LEU A 135 20.39 4.50 2.56
C LEU A 135 21.31 5.55 3.19
N TYR A 136 22.60 5.49 2.86
CA TYR A 136 23.54 6.49 3.31
C TYR A 136 23.25 7.83 2.65
N HIS A 137 23.30 7.94 1.32
CA HIS A 137 23.29 9.24 0.64
C HIS A 137 21.94 9.95 0.61
N ALA A 138 20.84 9.22 0.45
CA ALA A 138 19.50 9.81 0.50
C ALA A 138 19.03 10.04 1.94
N GLY A 139 19.53 9.26 2.88
CA GLY A 139 19.14 9.28 4.28
C GLY A 139 17.92 8.39 4.56
N ALA A 140 17.96 7.70 5.69
CA ALA A 140 17.01 6.64 6.00
C ALA A 140 15.58 7.17 6.12
N ILE A 141 15.39 8.35 6.73
CA ILE A 141 14.07 8.96 6.88
C ILE A 141 13.44 9.36 5.54
N ASN A 142 14.22 9.88 4.60
CA ASN A 142 13.71 10.27 3.29
C ASN A 142 13.17 9.06 2.53
N LEU A 143 13.92 7.96 2.56
CA LEU A 143 13.53 6.70 1.94
C LEU A 143 12.36 6.01 2.68
N TRP A 144 12.31 6.12 4.01
CA TRP A 144 11.16 5.70 4.80
C TRP A 144 9.88 6.43 4.38
N ASN A 145 9.97 7.74 4.17
CA ASN A 145 8.83 8.54 3.70
C ASN A 145 8.39 8.09 2.30
N VAL A 146 9.33 7.84 1.37
CA VAL A 146 9.02 7.30 0.05
C VAL A 146 8.25 5.98 0.14
N LEU A 147 8.71 5.02 0.95
CA LEU A 147 8.01 3.73 1.08
C LEU A 147 6.60 3.89 1.63
N ASN A 148 6.42 4.69 2.68
CA ASN A 148 5.10 4.90 3.26
C ASN A 148 4.17 5.59 2.26
N THR A 149 4.65 6.61 1.53
CA THR A 149 3.86 7.28 0.50
C THR A 149 3.45 6.31 -0.61
N LEU A 150 4.38 5.49 -1.12
CA LEU A 150 4.06 4.49 -2.14
C LEU A 150 3.00 3.50 -1.66
N ILE A 151 3.06 3.08 -0.39
CA ILE A 151 2.12 2.12 0.19
C ILE A 151 0.76 2.76 0.41
N ASP A 152 0.70 3.98 0.98
CA ASP A 152 -0.54 4.73 1.15
C ASP A 152 -1.25 4.93 -0.20
N GLU A 153 -0.50 5.30 -1.24
CA GLU A 153 -1.03 5.44 -2.60
C GLU A 153 -1.54 4.10 -3.17
N ASN A 154 -0.79 3.00 -2.97
CA ASN A 154 -1.22 1.67 -3.41
C ASN A 154 -2.49 1.20 -2.67
N GLU A 155 -2.62 1.47 -1.38
CA GLU A 155 -3.82 1.15 -0.59
C GLU A 155 -5.06 1.88 -1.13
N ILE A 156 -4.91 3.17 -1.50
CA ILE A 156 -5.99 3.96 -2.13
C ILE A 156 -6.37 3.36 -3.49
N ILE A 157 -5.39 3.12 -4.37
CA ILE A 157 -5.62 2.55 -5.70
C ILE A 157 -6.30 1.18 -5.60
N PHE A 158 -5.83 0.34 -4.69
CA PHE A 158 -6.38 -1.00 -4.49
C PHE A 158 -7.82 -0.95 -4.00
N LYS A 159 -8.16 -0.02 -3.09
CA LYS A 159 -9.53 0.18 -2.64
C LYS A 159 -10.46 0.57 -3.79
N ASP A 160 -10.04 1.50 -4.65
CA ASP A 160 -10.84 1.93 -5.80
C ASP A 160 -11.03 0.80 -6.82
N LEU A 161 -9.95 0.05 -7.11
CA LEU A 161 -10.00 -1.11 -7.99
C LEU A 161 -10.94 -2.20 -7.45
N ARG A 162 -10.89 -2.48 -6.14
CA ARG A 162 -11.79 -3.46 -5.50
C ARG A 162 -13.25 -3.05 -5.62
N VAL A 163 -13.57 -1.76 -5.43
CA VAL A 163 -14.93 -1.25 -5.59
C VAL A 163 -15.42 -1.46 -7.03
N GLN A 164 -14.61 -1.11 -8.03
CA GLN A 164 -14.97 -1.34 -9.43
C GLN A 164 -15.14 -2.84 -9.75
N THR A 165 -14.24 -3.66 -9.23
CA THR A 165 -14.28 -5.12 -9.42
C THR A 165 -15.54 -5.74 -8.79
N ALA A 166 -15.93 -5.29 -7.59
CA ALA A 166 -17.16 -5.74 -6.94
C ALA A 166 -18.41 -5.38 -7.75
N VAL A 167 -18.44 -4.21 -8.41
CA VAL A 167 -19.53 -3.80 -9.30
C VAL A 167 -19.61 -4.71 -10.53
N ILE A 168 -18.46 -4.99 -11.17
CA ILE A 168 -18.39 -5.88 -12.34
C ILE A 168 -18.87 -7.28 -11.98
N ILE A 169 -18.41 -7.83 -10.85
CA ILE A 169 -18.86 -9.15 -10.36
C ILE A 169 -20.37 -9.16 -10.12
N GLY A 170 -20.92 -8.14 -9.45
CA GLY A 170 -22.35 -8.03 -9.19
C GLY A 170 -23.16 -8.12 -10.48
N HIS A 171 -22.87 -7.25 -11.45
CA HIS A 171 -23.57 -7.23 -12.74
C HIS A 171 -23.38 -8.52 -13.54
N TRP A 172 -22.17 -9.07 -13.57
CA TRP A 172 -21.90 -10.33 -14.25
C TRP A 172 -22.71 -11.47 -13.64
N LEU A 173 -22.80 -11.53 -12.31
CA LEU A 173 -23.52 -12.59 -11.62
C LEU A 173 -25.03 -12.50 -11.85
N ASP A 174 -25.59 -11.28 -11.86
CA ASP A 174 -27.01 -11.07 -12.14
C ASP A 174 -27.35 -11.48 -13.59
N ALA A 175 -26.46 -11.16 -14.54
CA ALA A 175 -26.59 -11.63 -15.93
C ALA A 175 -26.46 -13.16 -16.03
N TRP A 176 -25.49 -13.77 -15.33
CA TRP A 176 -25.31 -15.22 -15.30
C TRP A 176 -26.54 -15.93 -14.73
N LEU A 177 -27.16 -15.40 -13.66
CA LEU A 177 -28.40 -15.95 -13.10
C LEU A 177 -29.62 -15.80 -14.02
N ALA A 178 -29.64 -14.80 -14.89
CA ALA A 178 -30.68 -14.62 -15.89
C ALA A 178 -30.63 -15.66 -17.02
N GLU A 179 -29.50 -16.35 -17.21
CA GLU A 179 -29.32 -17.45 -18.18
C GLU A 179 -29.72 -18.83 -17.61
N ASP A 180 -30.76 -18.89 -16.76
CA ASP A 180 -31.26 -20.12 -16.11
C ASP A 180 -30.25 -20.85 -15.20
N ASN A 181 -29.20 -20.16 -14.72
CA ASN A 181 -28.20 -20.75 -13.83
C ASN A 181 -28.61 -20.82 -12.35
N GLN A 182 -29.79 -20.28 -11.98
CA GLN A 182 -30.31 -20.29 -10.61
C GLN A 182 -30.37 -21.69 -10.01
N SER A 183 -30.82 -22.68 -10.79
CA SER A 183 -30.94 -24.07 -10.33
C SER A 183 -29.58 -24.68 -9.99
N LYS A 184 -28.52 -24.30 -10.71
CA LYS A 184 -27.15 -24.77 -10.43
C LYS A 184 -26.67 -24.25 -9.07
N LEU A 185 -26.91 -22.97 -8.80
CA LEU A 185 -26.50 -22.33 -7.56
C LEU A 185 -27.27 -22.87 -6.35
N ILE A 186 -28.58 -23.11 -6.49
CA ILE A 186 -29.43 -23.71 -5.44
C ILE A 186 -29.00 -25.15 -5.14
N ALA A 187 -28.69 -25.94 -6.18
CA ALA A 187 -28.31 -27.34 -6.03
C ALA A 187 -26.94 -27.56 -5.36
N TRP A 188 -26.10 -26.52 -5.30
CA TRP A 188 -24.79 -26.61 -4.67
C TRP A 188 -24.90 -26.79 -3.15
N THR A 189 -24.01 -27.63 -2.61
CA THR A 189 -23.87 -27.94 -1.18
C THR A 189 -22.38 -27.96 -0.81
N GLU A 190 -22.05 -27.65 0.46
CA GLU A 190 -20.66 -27.60 0.94
C GLU A 190 -19.87 -28.89 0.71
N GLY A 191 -20.55 -30.05 0.68
CA GLY A 191 -19.92 -31.35 0.42
C GLY A 191 -19.45 -31.58 -1.02
N GLN A 192 -19.80 -30.69 -1.96
CA GLN A 192 -19.42 -30.81 -3.37
C GLN A 192 -18.11 -30.09 -3.73
N GLY A 193 -17.49 -29.40 -2.76
CA GLY A 193 -16.27 -28.62 -2.97
C GLY A 193 -16.55 -27.10 -3.03
N PRO A 194 -15.55 -26.29 -3.39
CA PRO A 194 -15.68 -24.84 -3.51
C PRO A 194 -16.88 -24.41 -4.36
N ILE A 195 -17.58 -23.34 -3.95
CA ILE A 195 -18.75 -22.83 -4.69
C ILE A 195 -18.43 -22.41 -6.12
N LEU A 196 -17.17 -22.04 -6.40
CA LEU A 196 -16.70 -21.68 -7.73
C LEU A 196 -16.75 -22.84 -8.73
N ASP A 197 -16.79 -24.09 -8.26
CA ASP A 197 -16.81 -25.27 -9.13
C ASP A 197 -18.14 -25.44 -9.87
N ILE A 198 -19.17 -24.67 -9.52
CA ILE A 198 -20.41 -24.57 -10.30
C ILE A 198 -20.21 -23.84 -11.63
N LEU A 199 -19.14 -23.06 -11.76
CA LEU A 199 -18.81 -22.28 -12.95
C LEU A 199 -18.04 -23.16 -13.94
N ASN A 200 -18.62 -23.34 -15.13
CA ASN A 200 -17.96 -24.05 -16.23
C ASN A 200 -16.91 -23.17 -16.92
N ASP A 201 -16.15 -23.74 -17.85
CA ASP A 201 -15.08 -23.01 -18.57
C ASP A 201 -15.57 -21.78 -19.32
N ARG A 202 -16.80 -21.80 -19.87
CA ARG A 202 -17.42 -20.65 -20.54
C ARG A 202 -17.77 -19.55 -19.54
N ASP A 203 -18.27 -19.91 -18.37
CA ASP A 203 -18.58 -18.96 -17.29
C ASP A 203 -17.29 -18.28 -16.80
N ARG A 204 -16.23 -19.07 -16.61
CA ARG A 204 -14.90 -18.57 -16.22
C ARG A 204 -14.25 -17.72 -17.30
N ALA A 205 -14.51 -18.00 -18.57
CA ALA A 205 -14.05 -17.14 -19.66
C ALA A 205 -14.85 -15.83 -19.78
N SER A 206 -16.14 -15.83 -19.43
CA SER A 206 -17.03 -14.66 -19.60
C SER A 206 -16.83 -13.59 -18.53
N ILE A 207 -16.38 -13.96 -17.34
CA ILE A 207 -16.04 -13.03 -16.26
C ILE A 207 -14.68 -12.33 -16.49
N GLY A 208 -13.81 -12.92 -17.33
CA GLY A 208 -12.46 -12.44 -17.61
C GLY A 208 -11.39 -13.03 -16.66
N ASP A 209 -10.18 -12.49 -16.72
CA ASP A 209 -9.08 -12.94 -15.87
C ASP A 209 -9.37 -12.61 -14.39
N ILE A 210 -9.71 -13.65 -13.61
CA ILE A 210 -9.87 -13.53 -12.16
C ILE A 210 -8.48 -13.67 -11.52
N GLU A 211 -7.92 -12.56 -11.05
CA GLU A 211 -6.73 -12.60 -10.19
C GLU A 211 -7.07 -13.23 -8.83
N ASP A 212 -6.11 -13.86 -8.16
CA ASP A 212 -6.30 -14.51 -6.86
C ASP A 212 -6.93 -13.57 -5.81
N GLU A 213 -6.66 -12.27 -5.88
CA GLU A 213 -7.21 -11.28 -4.96
C GLU A 213 -8.72 -11.00 -5.16
N VAL A 214 -9.28 -11.41 -6.30
CA VAL A 214 -10.68 -11.22 -6.70
C VAL A 214 -11.54 -12.43 -6.33
N VAL A 215 -10.94 -13.62 -6.26
CA VAL A 215 -11.62 -14.90 -5.95
C VAL A 215 -12.55 -14.79 -4.73
N PRO A 216 -12.15 -14.21 -3.58
CA PRO A 216 -13.03 -14.13 -2.40
C PRO A 216 -14.27 -13.24 -2.62
N LEU A 217 -14.18 -12.21 -3.47
CA LEU A 217 -15.33 -11.35 -3.80
C LEU A 217 -16.38 -12.14 -4.59
N LEU A 218 -15.93 -12.97 -5.54
CA LEU A 218 -16.80 -13.80 -6.36
C LEU A 218 -17.49 -14.89 -5.52
N GLU A 219 -16.75 -15.58 -4.66
CA GLU A 219 -17.31 -16.57 -3.72
C GLU A 219 -18.38 -15.93 -2.85
N THR A 220 -18.06 -14.79 -2.24
CA THR A 220 -19.00 -14.06 -1.37
C THR A 220 -20.27 -13.66 -2.12
N ALA A 221 -20.15 -13.23 -3.38
CA ALA A 221 -21.31 -12.89 -4.22
C ALA A 221 -22.19 -14.11 -4.51
N LEU A 222 -21.57 -15.26 -4.86
CA LEU A 222 -22.29 -16.51 -5.12
C LEU A 222 -23.04 -17.01 -3.89
N PHE A 223 -22.39 -17.01 -2.71
CA PHE A 223 -23.03 -17.36 -1.44
C PHE A 223 -24.23 -16.46 -1.17
N TYR A 224 -24.07 -15.14 -1.31
CA TYR A 224 -25.14 -14.18 -1.10
C TYR A 224 -26.35 -14.45 -2.02
N ARG A 225 -26.13 -14.62 -3.33
CA ARG A 225 -27.21 -14.93 -4.29
C ARG A 225 -27.89 -16.26 -3.98
N ARG A 226 -27.12 -17.28 -3.57
CA ARG A 226 -27.66 -18.58 -3.19
C ARG A 226 -28.62 -18.44 -2.00
N ASP A 227 -28.19 -17.72 -0.97
CA ASP A 227 -28.98 -17.52 0.24
C ASP A 227 -30.25 -16.69 -0.03
N LEU A 228 -30.17 -15.69 -0.95
CA LEU A 228 -31.35 -15.00 -1.49
C LEU A 228 -32.33 -15.98 -2.15
N LEU A 229 -31.85 -16.84 -3.05
CA LEU A 229 -32.68 -17.82 -3.77
C LEU A 229 -33.29 -18.89 -2.84
N LEU A 230 -32.62 -19.23 -1.75
CA LEU A 230 -33.11 -20.15 -0.71
C LEU A 230 -34.07 -19.48 0.29
N GLY A 231 -34.34 -18.18 0.16
CA GLY A 231 -35.23 -17.43 1.06
C GLY A 231 -34.64 -17.19 2.44
N SER A 232 -33.32 -17.29 2.61
CA SER A 232 -32.58 -16.99 3.85
C SER A 232 -31.62 -15.81 3.63
N PRO A 233 -32.12 -14.63 3.23
CA PRO A 233 -31.26 -13.53 2.82
C PRO A 233 -30.37 -13.08 3.99
N PRO A 234 -29.04 -13.02 3.83
CA PRO A 234 -28.18 -12.41 4.84
C PRO A 234 -28.48 -10.91 4.95
N PRO A 235 -28.20 -10.29 6.12
CA PRO A 235 -28.49 -8.88 6.34
C PRO A 235 -27.82 -8.02 5.28
N MET A 236 -28.64 -7.26 4.55
CA MET A 236 -28.18 -6.34 3.51
C MET A 236 -27.36 -5.20 4.12
N PRO A 237 -26.30 -4.71 3.46
CA PRO A 237 -25.70 -3.44 3.84
C PRO A 237 -26.77 -2.34 3.82
N SER A 238 -26.91 -1.58 4.91
CA SER A 238 -27.95 -0.55 5.06
C SER A 238 -27.90 0.55 4.01
N ASP A 239 -26.71 0.79 3.44
CA ASP A 239 -26.42 1.86 2.51
C ASP A 239 -25.13 1.57 1.73
N LEU A 240 -24.94 2.32 0.63
CA LEU A 240 -23.79 2.19 -0.26
C LEU A 240 -22.45 2.44 0.45
N ILE A 241 -22.39 3.37 1.40
CA ILE A 241 -21.15 3.71 2.12
C ILE A 241 -20.74 2.54 3.02
N THR A 242 -21.70 1.93 3.71
CA THR A 242 -21.50 0.73 4.51
C THR A 242 -21.07 -0.46 3.64
N ALA A 243 -21.70 -0.66 2.48
CA ALA A 243 -21.33 -1.75 1.55
C ALA A 243 -19.88 -1.62 1.03
N CYS A 244 -19.49 -0.40 0.65
CA CYS A 244 -18.13 -0.08 0.20
C CYS A 244 -17.09 -0.25 1.33
N SER A 245 -17.42 0.16 2.56
CA SER A 245 -16.48 0.07 3.69
C SER A 245 -16.32 -1.34 4.25
N THR A 246 -17.36 -2.17 4.17
CA THR A 246 -17.35 -3.57 4.62
C THR A 246 -16.97 -4.57 3.54
N ASN A 247 -16.66 -4.10 2.31
CA ASN A 247 -16.24 -4.94 1.19
C ASN A 247 -17.32 -5.98 0.78
N THR A 248 -18.58 -5.54 0.84
CA THR A 248 -19.78 -6.33 0.50
C THR A 248 -20.60 -5.70 -0.62
N LEU A 249 -20.02 -4.75 -1.38
CA LEU A 249 -20.70 -4.01 -2.45
C LEU A 249 -21.32 -4.92 -3.53
N GLN A 250 -20.64 -6.00 -3.89
CA GLN A 250 -21.13 -7.00 -4.82
C GLN A 250 -22.49 -7.58 -4.38
N ASN A 251 -22.73 -7.69 -3.07
CA ASN A 251 -23.98 -8.18 -2.49
C ASN A 251 -25.08 -7.13 -2.53
N TRP A 252 -24.74 -5.86 -2.25
CA TRP A 252 -25.69 -4.74 -2.31
C TRP A 252 -26.32 -4.57 -3.70
N LEU A 253 -25.59 -4.88 -4.76
CA LEU A 253 -26.09 -4.81 -6.14
C LEU A 253 -27.08 -5.91 -6.52
N GLY A 254 -27.13 -7.02 -5.77
CA GLY A 254 -28.01 -8.15 -6.05
C GLY A 254 -29.40 -8.05 -5.43
N ALA A 255 -29.78 -6.85 -4.98
CA ALA A 255 -31.05 -6.53 -4.34
C ALA A 255 -32.10 -6.05 -5.36
#